data_AF-A0A562WQ55-F1
#
_entry.id   AF-A0A562WQ55-F1
#
_cell.length_a   1.000
_cell.length_b   1.000
_cell.length_c   1.000
_cell.angle_alpha   90.00
_cell.angle_beta   90.00
_cell.angle_gamma   90.00
#
_symmetry.space_group_name_H-M   'P 1'
#
loop_
_entity.id
_entity.type
_entity.pdbx_description
1 polymer ?
#
loop_
_entity_poly.entity_id
_entity_poly.type
_entity_poly.pdbx_seq_one_letter_code
_entity_poly.pdbx_strand_id
1 'polypeptide(L)'
;MLLVPWLAGVLVAGFRWLHLPLLVAWLAGYLLSYYALQAVKTRRPSRFRPQLLLYAPITAVVGGLVVLGRPEVLAYAPAYAFLLAVNAYHARLRRERALVNDLASVVQSCLMVLVAATVAGAGISRAALAFVAVLLFFTGTVLYVKTMIRERDNPAYHRISVIYHVLAFAVAACLDITLAVVFAVLLARAAALPRYRLTPKHVGIIEIGTSALVLLAAVTA
;
A
#
# COMPACT_ATOMS: atom_id res chain seq x y z
N MET A 1 -4.11 1.92 5.07
CA MET A 1 -3.23 1.50 3.95
C MET A 1 -2.55 0.17 4.25
N LEU A 2 -1.70 0.09 5.28
CA LEU A 2 -0.84 -1.08 5.52
C LEU A 2 -1.57 -2.43 5.70
N LEU A 3 -2.73 -2.43 6.37
CA LEU A 3 -3.50 -3.65 6.67
C LEU A 3 -4.32 -4.18 5.48
N VAL A 4 -4.79 -3.30 4.60
CA VAL A 4 -5.75 -3.67 3.54
C VAL A 4 -5.14 -4.65 2.52
N PRO A 5 -3.92 -4.46 2.01
CA PRO A 5 -3.29 -5.45 1.12
C PRO A 5 -3.08 -6.81 1.78
N TRP A 6 -2.68 -6.83 3.06
CA TRP A 6 -2.55 -8.08 3.81
C TRP A 6 -3.91 -8.77 3.98
N LEU A 7 -4.95 -8.03 4.38
CA LEU A 7 -6.30 -8.56 4.51
C LEU A 7 -6.85 -9.07 3.16
N ALA A 8 -6.67 -8.32 2.08
CA ALA A 8 -7.13 -8.72 0.75
C ALA A 8 -6.49 -10.05 0.33
N GLY A 9 -5.18 -10.19 0.50
CA GLY A 9 -4.48 -11.44 0.19
C GLY A 9 -4.94 -12.61 1.06
N VAL A 10 -5.10 -12.40 2.38
CA VAL A 10 -5.60 -13.43 3.32
C VAL A 10 -7.00 -13.89 2.97
N LEU A 11 -7.92 -12.95 2.73
CA LEU A 11 -9.33 -13.24 2.49
C LEU A 11 -9.55 -13.97 1.16
N VAL A 12 -8.83 -13.56 0.12
CA VAL A 12 -8.93 -14.17 -1.20
C VAL A 12 -8.24 -15.54 -1.26
N ALA A 13 -7.06 -15.67 -0.65
CA ALA A 13 -6.26 -16.90 -0.72
C ALA A 13 -6.65 -17.96 0.33
N GLY A 14 -7.34 -17.54 1.39
CA GLY A 14 -7.72 -18.38 2.52
C GLY A 14 -6.73 -18.29 3.68
N PHE A 15 -7.26 -18.18 4.89
CA PHE A 15 -6.44 -18.04 6.09
C PHE A 15 -5.59 -19.28 6.36
N ARG A 16 -4.35 -19.03 6.80
CA ARG A 16 -3.39 -20.00 7.31
C ARG A 16 -2.71 -19.40 8.53
N TRP A 17 -2.31 -20.24 9.48
CA TRP A 17 -1.66 -19.77 10.71
C TRP A 17 -0.42 -18.90 10.45
N LEU A 18 0.34 -19.16 9.37
CA LEU A 18 1.50 -18.37 8.93
C LEU A 18 1.19 -16.91 8.56
N HIS A 19 -0.08 -16.55 8.35
CA HIS A 19 -0.45 -15.14 8.14
C HIS A 19 -0.32 -14.30 9.41
N LEU A 20 -0.45 -14.91 10.60
CA LEU A 20 -0.26 -14.20 11.87
C LEU A 20 1.19 -13.73 12.08
N PRO A 21 2.22 -14.61 11.98
CA PRO A 21 3.60 -14.15 12.01
C PRO A 21 3.91 -13.25 10.81
N LEU A 22 3.33 -13.47 9.62
CA LEU A 22 3.47 -12.53 8.50
C LEU A 22 2.99 -11.12 8.87
N LEU A 23 1.84 -10.99 9.54
CA LEU A 23 1.31 -9.69 9.96
C LEU A 23 2.23 -9.01 10.98
N VAL A 24 2.75 -9.77 11.94
CA VAL A 24 3.70 -9.25 12.93
C VAL A 24 5.00 -8.81 12.27
N ALA A 25 5.56 -9.63 11.37
CA ALA A 25 6.75 -9.28 10.59
C ALA A 25 6.51 -8.06 9.69
N TRP A 26 5.30 -7.93 9.12
CA TRP A 26 4.92 -6.80 8.29
C TRP A 26 4.82 -5.50 9.07
N LEU A 27 4.19 -5.52 10.25
CA LEU A 27 4.09 -4.35 11.13
C LEU A 27 5.45 -3.96 11.71
N ALA A 28 6.24 -4.94 12.19
CA ALA A 28 7.58 -4.70 12.70
C ALA A 28 8.53 -4.20 11.59
N GLY A 29 8.45 -4.79 10.40
CA GLY A 29 9.24 -4.39 9.23
C GLY A 29 8.87 -2.99 8.74
N TYR A 30 7.59 -2.63 8.78
CA TYR A 30 7.16 -1.26 8.50
C TYR A 30 7.76 -0.26 9.50
N LEU A 31 7.68 -0.53 10.81
CA LEU A 31 8.27 0.32 11.85
C LEU A 31 9.79 0.42 11.72
N LEU A 32 10.45 -0.72 11.47
CA LEU A 32 11.88 -0.79 11.20
C LEU A 32 12.25 0.09 10.00
N SER A 33 11.53 -0.03 8.89
CA SER A 33 11.76 0.77 7.68
C SER A 33 11.58 2.26 7.96
N TYR A 34 10.56 2.65 8.73
CA TYR A 34 10.32 4.03 9.10
C TYR A 34 11.52 4.64 9.87
N TYR A 35 11.98 3.96 10.93
CA TYR A 35 13.11 4.45 11.71
C TYR A 35 14.43 4.40 10.93
N ALA A 36 14.62 3.40 10.08
CA ALA A 36 15.78 3.32 9.19
C ALA A 36 15.80 4.50 8.20
N LEU A 37 14.66 4.83 7.58
CA LEU A 37 14.54 5.97 6.68
C LEU A 37 14.75 7.31 7.42
N GLN A 38 14.27 7.45 8.67
CA GLN A 38 14.57 8.63 9.49
C GLN A 38 16.05 8.74 9.86
N ALA A 39 16.72 7.63 10.16
CA ALA A 39 18.17 7.60 10.39
C ALA A 39 18.94 8.05 9.15
N VAL A 40 18.55 7.54 7.97
CA VAL A 40 19.12 7.92 6.68
C VAL A 40 18.91 9.40 6.37
N LYS A 41 17.69 9.91 6.55
CA LYS A 41 17.34 11.32 6.33
C LYS A 41 18.13 12.27 7.21
N THR A 42 18.23 11.96 8.50
CA THR A 42 18.90 12.81 9.50
C THR A 42 20.41 12.65 9.53
N ARG A 43 20.94 11.58 8.91
CA ARG A 43 22.34 11.14 9.03
C ARG A 43 22.78 10.93 10.49
N ARG A 44 21.85 10.57 11.37
CA ARG A 44 22.08 10.35 12.81
C ARG A 44 21.53 8.99 13.24
N PRO A 45 22.16 7.87 12.83
CA PRO A 45 21.68 6.54 13.17
C PRO A 45 21.66 6.26 14.67
N SER A 46 22.55 6.89 15.45
CA SER A 46 22.57 6.78 16.91
C SER A 46 21.26 7.20 17.57
N ARG A 47 20.55 8.19 17.01
CA ARG A 47 19.26 8.67 17.53
C ARG A 47 18.15 7.62 17.44
N PHE A 48 18.23 6.74 16.44
CA PHE A 48 17.19 5.74 16.16
C PHE A 48 17.64 4.31 16.50
N ARG A 49 18.85 4.17 17.06
CA ARG A 49 19.44 2.88 17.41
C ARG A 49 18.54 2.04 18.32
N PRO A 50 17.87 2.58 19.36
CA PRO A 50 16.96 1.78 20.19
C PRO A 50 15.83 1.13 19.39
N GLN A 51 15.22 1.88 18.46
CA GLN A 51 14.11 1.38 17.64
C GLN A 51 14.59 0.39 16.60
N LEU A 52 15.76 0.64 15.99
CA LEU A 52 16.36 -0.32 15.06
C LEU A 52 16.69 -1.65 15.77
N LEU A 53 17.28 -1.60 16.96
CA LEU A 53 17.60 -2.78 17.75
C LEU A 53 16.36 -3.51 18.30
N LEU A 54 15.23 -2.81 18.45
CA LEU A 54 13.97 -3.42 18.83
C LEU A 54 13.30 -4.13 17.65
N TYR A 55 13.09 -3.42 16.53
CA TYR A 55 12.28 -3.95 15.43
C TYR A 55 13.05 -4.86 14.47
N ALA A 56 14.38 -4.74 14.36
CA ALA A 56 15.19 -5.61 13.51
C ALA A 56 15.12 -7.09 13.93
N PRO A 57 15.38 -7.47 15.20
CA PRO A 57 15.29 -8.88 15.61
C PRO A 57 13.86 -9.42 15.51
N ILE A 58 12.84 -8.62 15.83
CA ILE A 58 11.43 -9.04 15.68
C ILE A 58 11.14 -9.36 14.21
N THR A 59 11.52 -8.46 13.30
CA THR A 59 11.31 -8.65 11.86
C THR A 59 12.09 -9.86 11.35
N ALA A 60 13.35 -10.05 11.79
CA ALA A 60 14.20 -11.14 11.35
C ALA A 60 13.72 -12.51 11.86
N VAL A 61 13.37 -12.63 13.14
CA VAL A 61 12.92 -13.89 13.74
C VAL A 61 11.54 -14.28 13.22
N VAL A 62 10.59 -13.36 13.25
CA VAL A 62 9.21 -13.64 12.83
C VAL A 62 9.12 -13.79 11.30
N GLY A 63 9.83 -12.94 10.55
CA GLY A 63 9.95 -13.08 9.09
C GLY A 63 10.69 -14.37 8.70
N GLY A 64 11.74 -14.73 9.44
CA GLY A 64 12.46 -16.00 9.27
C GLY A 64 11.55 -17.20 9.46
N LEU A 65 10.65 -17.17 10.45
CA LEU A 65 9.65 -18.23 10.64
C LEU A 65 8.69 -18.34 9.45
N VAL A 66 8.29 -17.22 8.83
CA VAL A 66 7.49 -17.24 7.60
C VAL A 66 8.28 -17.85 6.44
N VAL A 67 9.54 -17.46 6.26
CA VAL A 67 10.44 -17.99 5.21
C VAL A 67 10.70 -19.49 5.40
N LEU A 68 10.89 -19.96 6.63
CA LEU A 68 11.05 -21.39 6.92
C LEU A 68 9.79 -22.19 6.57
N GLY A 69 8.60 -21.63 6.80
CA GLY A 69 7.33 -22.27 6.43
C GLY A 69 7.01 -22.20 4.93
N ARG A 70 7.43 -21.12 4.26
CA ARG A 70 7.13 -20.81 2.86
C ARG A 70 8.32 -20.08 2.21
N PRO A 71 9.37 -20.80 1.78
CA PRO A 71 10.58 -20.19 1.20
C PRO A 71 10.30 -19.37 -0.06
N GLU A 72 9.22 -19.68 -0.78
CA GLU A 72 8.80 -19.02 -2.02
C GLU A 72 8.57 -17.51 -1.84
N VAL A 73 8.28 -17.05 -0.61
CA VAL A 73 8.14 -15.62 -0.31
C VAL A 73 9.44 -14.83 -0.55
N LEU A 74 10.60 -15.49 -0.60
CA LEU A 74 11.87 -14.85 -0.93
C LEU A 74 11.92 -14.35 -2.38
N ALA A 75 11.06 -14.84 -3.27
CA ALA A 75 10.94 -14.34 -4.64
C ALA A 75 10.57 -12.85 -4.68
N TYR A 76 9.91 -12.32 -3.65
CA TYR A 76 9.55 -10.91 -3.55
C TYR A 76 10.69 -10.02 -2.99
N ALA A 77 11.73 -10.61 -2.39
CA ALA A 77 12.80 -9.86 -1.73
C ALA A 77 13.54 -8.87 -2.66
N PRO A 78 13.88 -9.22 -3.93
CA PRO A 78 14.50 -8.26 -4.86
C PRO A 78 13.62 -7.04 -5.13
N ALA A 79 12.31 -7.23 -5.31
CA ALA A 79 11.36 -6.14 -5.54
C ALA A 79 11.24 -5.23 -4.31
N TYR A 80 11.12 -5.82 -3.10
CA TYR A 80 11.11 -5.04 -1.86
C TYR A 80 12.42 -4.27 -1.64
N ALA A 81 13.56 -4.89 -1.93
CA ALA A 81 14.88 -4.26 -1.80
C ALA A 81 15.04 -3.07 -2.75
N PHE A 82 14.65 -3.22 -4.03
CA PHE A 82 14.66 -2.14 -5.01
C PHE A 82 13.77 -0.97 -4.57
N LEU A 83 12.51 -1.25 -4.20
CA LEU A 83 11.57 -0.21 -3.78
C LEU A 83 12.02 0.48 -2.47
N LEU A 84 12.64 -0.27 -1.55
CA LEU A 84 13.20 0.30 -0.32
C LEU A 84 14.42 1.18 -0.63
N ALA A 85 15.23 0.80 -1.62
CA ALA A 85 16.34 1.63 -2.10
C ALA A 85 15.84 2.95 -2.71
N VAL A 86 14.75 2.93 -3.48
CA VAL A 86 14.07 4.15 -3.97
C VAL A 86 13.65 5.03 -2.79
N ASN A 87 13.00 4.45 -1.78
CA ASN A 87 12.59 5.20 -0.58
C ASN A 87 13.80 5.78 0.17
N ALA A 88 14.88 5.00 0.32
CA ALA A 88 16.10 5.43 0.97
C ALA A 88 16.79 6.55 0.20
N TYR A 89 16.82 6.50 -1.13
CA TYR A 89 17.33 7.57 -2.00
C TYR A 89 16.55 8.86 -1.77
N HIS A 90 15.21 8.81 -1.78
CA HIS A 90 14.38 9.97 -1.49
C HIS A 90 14.54 10.48 -0.04
N ALA A 91 14.71 9.59 0.94
CA ALA A 91 14.99 9.96 2.32
C ALA A 91 16.34 10.69 2.46
N ARG A 92 17.41 10.22 1.79
CA ARG A 92 18.73 10.88 1.75
C ARG A 92 18.65 12.30 1.20
N LEU A 93 17.85 12.49 0.15
CA LEU A 93 17.60 13.79 -0.46
C LEU A 93 16.56 14.64 0.29
N ARG A 94 15.98 14.11 1.39
CA ARG A 94 14.89 14.74 2.16
C ARG A 94 13.64 15.04 1.33
N ARG A 95 13.39 14.23 0.30
CA ARG A 95 12.25 14.32 -0.63
C ARG A 95 11.22 13.21 -0.36
N GLU A 96 10.91 12.94 0.90
CA GLU A 96 9.94 11.90 1.31
C GLU A 96 8.52 12.16 0.75
N ARG A 97 8.20 13.40 0.37
CA ARG A 97 6.89 13.79 -0.19
C ARG A 97 6.83 13.68 -1.71
N ALA A 98 7.90 13.23 -2.37
CA ALA A 98 7.93 13.04 -3.82
C ALA A 98 6.91 11.98 -4.25
N LEU A 99 6.24 12.21 -5.38
CA LEU A 99 5.26 11.26 -5.91
C LEU A 99 5.87 9.87 -6.13
N VAL A 100 7.09 9.80 -6.66
CA VAL A 100 7.80 8.52 -6.88
C VAL A 100 8.02 7.76 -5.57
N ASN A 101 8.36 8.45 -4.48
CA ASN A 101 8.52 7.83 -3.15
C ASN A 101 7.20 7.27 -2.61
N ASP A 102 6.12 8.06 -2.72
CA ASP A 102 4.79 7.63 -2.29
C ASP A 102 4.31 6.40 -3.12
N LEU A 103 4.53 6.42 -4.44
CA LEU A 103 4.19 5.31 -5.33
C LEU A 103 5.03 4.06 -5.05
N ALA A 104 6.33 4.19 -4.77
CA ALA A 104 7.17 3.05 -4.39
C ALA A 104 6.65 2.39 -3.11
N SER A 105 6.24 3.19 -2.12
CA SER A 105 5.62 2.69 -0.88
C SER A 105 4.26 2.02 -1.12
N VAL A 106 3.45 2.55 -2.05
CA VAL A 106 2.19 1.92 -2.47
C VAL A 106 2.44 0.55 -3.09
N VAL A 107 3.38 0.44 -4.03
CA VAL A 107 3.72 -0.84 -4.68
C VAL A 107 4.22 -1.84 -3.64
N GLN A 108 5.11 -1.44 -2.73
CA GLN A 108 5.55 -2.30 -1.62
C GLN A 108 4.40 -2.80 -0.76
N SER A 109 3.45 -1.93 -0.45
CA SER A 109 2.28 -2.31 0.34
C SER A 109 1.38 -3.27 -0.45
N CYS A 110 1.17 -3.05 -1.75
CA CYS A 110 0.28 -3.87 -2.57
C CYS A 110 0.88 -5.25 -2.89
N LEU A 111 2.20 -5.38 -3.02
CA LEU A 111 2.88 -6.67 -3.17
C LEU A 111 2.54 -7.64 -2.03
N MET A 112 2.17 -7.13 -0.85
CA MET A 112 1.73 -7.96 0.28
C MET A 112 0.51 -8.83 -0.05
N VAL A 113 -0.35 -8.43 -1.01
CA VAL A 113 -1.47 -9.27 -1.48
C VAL A 113 -0.92 -10.60 -2.04
N LEU A 114 0.13 -10.52 -2.86
CA LEU A 114 0.76 -11.68 -3.50
C LEU A 114 1.60 -12.49 -2.51
N VAL A 115 2.28 -11.82 -1.57
CA VAL A 115 3.00 -12.48 -0.47
C VAL A 115 2.04 -13.31 0.37
N ALA A 116 0.91 -12.74 0.79
CA ALA A 116 -0.11 -13.45 1.56
C ALA A 116 -0.70 -14.64 0.76
N ALA A 117 -0.96 -14.47 -0.53
CA ALA A 117 -1.41 -15.57 -1.38
C ALA A 117 -0.38 -16.71 -1.47
N THR A 118 0.90 -16.37 -1.59
CA THR A 118 2.02 -17.33 -1.58
C THR A 118 2.10 -18.07 -0.23
N VAL A 119 1.91 -17.36 0.88
CA VAL A 119 1.87 -17.97 2.22
C VAL A 119 0.73 -18.99 2.34
N ALA A 120 -0.43 -18.71 1.73
CA ALA A 120 -1.55 -19.65 1.67
C ALA A 120 -1.29 -20.87 0.77
N GLY A 121 -0.23 -20.84 -0.06
CA GLY A 121 0.01 -21.81 -1.13
C GLY A 121 -0.93 -21.62 -2.33
N ALA A 122 -1.53 -20.45 -2.48
CA ALA A 122 -2.41 -20.12 -3.60
C ALA A 122 -1.62 -19.60 -4.80
N GLY A 123 -2.06 -19.95 -6.01
CA GLY A 123 -1.51 -19.40 -7.25
C GLY A 123 -1.76 -17.90 -7.40
N ILE A 124 -0.87 -17.21 -8.11
CA ILE A 124 -0.95 -15.76 -8.37
C ILE A 124 -2.30 -15.37 -8.98
N SER A 125 -2.86 -16.20 -9.86
CA SER A 125 -4.15 -15.96 -10.51
C SER A 125 -5.28 -15.70 -9.52
N ARG A 126 -5.30 -16.40 -8.39
CA ARG A 126 -6.31 -16.24 -7.34
C ARG A 126 -6.25 -14.86 -6.71
N ALA A 127 -5.06 -14.28 -6.58
CA ALA A 127 -4.84 -13.00 -5.93
C ALA A 127 -4.69 -11.82 -6.90
N ALA A 128 -4.64 -12.09 -8.22
CA ALA A 128 -4.34 -11.10 -9.25
C ALA A 128 -5.39 -9.98 -9.29
N LEU A 129 -6.68 -10.33 -9.26
CA LEU A 129 -7.76 -9.35 -9.27
C LEU A 129 -7.69 -8.43 -8.03
N ALA A 130 -7.53 -9.02 -6.85
CA ALA A 130 -7.39 -8.25 -5.61
C ALA A 130 -6.12 -7.38 -5.60
N PHE A 131 -5.00 -7.90 -6.12
CA PHE A 131 -3.76 -7.13 -6.27
C PHE A 131 -3.97 -5.92 -7.16
N VAL A 132 -4.58 -6.10 -8.34
CA VAL A 132 -4.86 -5.01 -9.28
C VAL A 132 -5.84 -3.99 -8.66
N ALA A 133 -6.94 -4.43 -8.07
CA ALA A 133 -7.92 -3.55 -7.43
C ALA A 133 -7.29 -2.70 -6.32
N VAL A 134 -6.51 -3.31 -5.44
CA VAL A 134 -5.86 -2.63 -4.33
C VAL A 134 -4.74 -1.69 -4.81
N LEU A 135 -4.00 -2.08 -5.86
CA LEU A 135 -2.96 -1.25 -6.48
C LEU A 135 -3.56 0.00 -7.16
N LEU A 136 -4.64 -0.19 -7.92
CA LEU A 136 -5.37 0.91 -8.57
C LEU A 136 -5.92 1.88 -7.52
N PHE A 137 -6.54 1.36 -6.47
CA PHE A 137 -7.08 2.16 -5.38
C PHE A 137 -6.00 2.98 -4.68
N PHE A 138 -4.92 2.35 -4.19
CA PHE A 138 -3.91 3.08 -3.40
C PHE A 138 -3.11 4.08 -4.21
N THR A 139 -2.83 3.78 -5.48
CA THR A 139 -2.22 4.74 -6.40
C THR A 139 -3.13 5.95 -6.61
N GLY A 140 -4.44 5.71 -6.84
CA GLY A 140 -5.44 6.77 -6.95
C GLY A 140 -5.56 7.60 -5.68
N THR A 141 -5.55 6.96 -4.51
CA THR A 141 -5.54 7.64 -3.21
C THR A 141 -4.33 8.55 -3.03
N VAL A 142 -3.13 8.17 -3.47
CA VAL A 142 -1.96 9.07 -3.40
C VAL A 142 -2.21 10.35 -4.18
N LEU A 143 -2.72 10.26 -5.41
CA LEU A 143 -3.03 11.42 -6.25
C LEU A 143 -4.17 12.26 -5.67
N TYR A 144 -5.24 11.60 -5.20
CA TYR A 144 -6.40 12.24 -4.60
C TYR A 144 -6.02 13.00 -3.32
N VAL A 145 -5.33 12.34 -2.37
CA VAL A 145 -4.94 12.96 -1.10
C VAL A 145 -3.96 14.11 -1.32
N LYS A 146 -3.05 14.01 -2.29
CA LYS A 146 -2.20 15.14 -2.68
C LYS A 146 -3.03 16.32 -3.15
N THR A 147 -4.00 16.10 -4.04
CA THR A 147 -4.95 17.13 -4.51
C THR A 147 -5.74 17.77 -3.37
N MET A 148 -6.14 16.99 -2.36
CA MET A 148 -6.93 17.50 -1.23
C MET A 148 -6.12 18.33 -0.22
N ILE A 149 -4.84 17.99 -0.01
CA ILE A 149 -4.05 18.50 1.11
C ILE A 149 -2.86 19.35 0.67
N ARG A 150 -1.92 18.79 -0.09
CA ARG A 150 -0.61 19.41 -0.34
C ARG A 150 -0.55 20.19 -1.64
N GLU A 151 -1.21 19.67 -2.66
CA GLU A 151 -1.32 20.24 -4.01
C GLU A 151 -2.73 20.83 -4.20
N ARG A 152 -3.25 21.41 -3.12
CA ARG A 152 -4.58 22.04 -3.10
C ARG A 152 -4.59 23.21 -4.06
N ASP A 153 -5.71 23.40 -4.75
CA ASP A 153 -5.92 24.44 -5.75
C ASP A 153 -4.98 24.34 -6.96
N ASN A 154 -4.23 23.24 -7.12
CA ASN A 154 -3.41 22.97 -8.29
C ASN A 154 -4.22 22.24 -9.38
N PRO A 155 -4.60 22.93 -10.48
CA PRO A 155 -5.46 22.35 -11.51
C PRO A 155 -4.80 21.19 -12.26
N ALA A 156 -3.45 21.19 -12.36
CA ALA A 156 -2.72 20.10 -13.00
C ALA A 156 -2.81 18.82 -12.16
N TYR A 157 -2.60 18.90 -10.84
CA TYR A 157 -2.75 17.74 -9.96
C TYR A 157 -4.19 17.22 -9.91
N HIS A 158 -5.17 18.12 -9.87
CA HIS A 158 -6.58 17.71 -9.93
C HIS A 158 -6.88 16.97 -11.24
N ARG A 159 -6.43 17.49 -12.38
CA ARG A 159 -6.60 16.83 -13.69
C ARG A 159 -5.92 15.46 -13.75
N ILE A 160 -4.68 15.36 -13.27
CA ILE A 160 -3.95 14.08 -13.20
C ILE A 160 -4.71 13.08 -12.32
N SER A 161 -5.21 13.53 -11.16
CA SER A 161 -6.00 12.68 -10.26
C SER A 161 -7.26 12.18 -10.95
N VAL A 162 -8.05 13.05 -11.59
CA VAL A 162 -9.28 12.65 -12.29
C VAL A 162 -8.99 11.72 -13.45
N ILE A 163 -8.02 12.04 -14.32
CA ILE A 163 -7.63 11.17 -15.45
C ILE A 163 -7.25 9.77 -14.94
N TYR A 164 -6.44 9.69 -13.88
CA TYR A 164 -6.08 8.42 -13.28
C TYR A 164 -7.31 7.64 -12.81
N HIS A 165 -8.27 8.28 -12.14
CA HIS A 165 -9.47 7.59 -11.66
C HIS A 165 -10.41 7.16 -12.80
N VAL A 166 -10.45 7.90 -13.92
CA VAL A 166 -11.17 7.48 -15.13
C VAL A 166 -10.54 6.20 -15.70
N LEU A 167 -9.21 6.17 -15.83
CA LEU A 167 -8.50 4.98 -16.31
C LEU A 167 -8.67 3.79 -15.35
N ALA A 168 -8.56 4.03 -14.04
CA ALA A 168 -8.76 3.00 -13.03
C ALA A 168 -10.20 2.44 -13.06
N PHE A 169 -11.21 3.29 -13.27
CA PHE A 169 -12.59 2.87 -13.48
C PHE A 169 -12.74 2.02 -14.74
N ALA A 170 -12.16 2.44 -15.87
CA ALA A 170 -12.22 1.67 -17.11
C ALA A 170 -11.60 0.27 -16.94
N VAL A 171 -10.43 0.18 -16.30
CA VAL A 171 -9.79 -1.11 -16.00
C VAL A 171 -10.67 -1.95 -15.07
N ALA A 172 -11.19 -1.37 -13.99
CA ALA A 172 -12.08 -2.08 -13.06
C ALA A 172 -13.35 -2.62 -13.75
N ALA A 173 -13.96 -1.82 -14.63
CA ALA A 173 -15.16 -2.20 -15.39
C ALA A 173 -14.93 -3.36 -16.37
N CYS A 174 -13.71 -3.49 -16.91
CA CYS A 174 -13.34 -4.64 -17.74
C CYS A 174 -13.07 -5.91 -16.92
N LEU A 175 -12.81 -5.80 -15.62
CA LEU A 175 -12.46 -6.93 -14.76
C LEU A 175 -13.69 -7.51 -14.06
N ASP A 176 -14.53 -6.67 -13.45
CA ASP A 176 -15.70 -7.09 -12.70
C ASP A 176 -16.69 -5.94 -12.48
N ILE A 177 -18.00 -6.26 -12.42
CA ILE A 177 -19.07 -5.26 -12.24
C ILE A 177 -19.08 -4.64 -10.84
N THR A 178 -18.75 -5.41 -9.80
CA THR A 178 -18.68 -4.93 -8.42
C THR A 178 -17.52 -3.95 -8.28
N LEU A 179 -16.36 -4.28 -8.86
CA LEU A 179 -15.24 -3.35 -8.96
C LEU A 179 -15.61 -2.09 -9.75
N ALA A 180 -16.32 -2.22 -10.87
CA ALA A 180 -16.77 -1.07 -11.66
C ALA A 180 -17.56 -0.07 -10.80
N VAL A 181 -18.53 -0.56 -10.03
CA VAL A 181 -19.38 0.28 -9.16
C VAL A 181 -18.54 0.99 -8.10
N VAL A 182 -17.63 0.27 -7.42
CA VAL A 182 -16.77 0.90 -6.41
C VAL A 182 -15.84 1.93 -7.03
N PHE A 183 -15.23 1.65 -8.17
CA PHE A 183 -14.34 2.59 -8.85
C PHE A 183 -15.08 3.80 -9.44
N ALA A 184 -16.35 3.68 -9.80
CA ALA A 184 -17.20 4.81 -10.14
C ALA A 184 -17.38 5.76 -8.94
N VAL A 185 -17.57 5.21 -7.73
CA VAL A 185 -17.61 6.01 -6.49
C VAL A 185 -16.27 6.70 -6.23
N LEU A 186 -15.15 6.02 -6.45
CA LEU A 186 -13.81 6.61 -6.30
C LEU A 186 -13.54 7.74 -7.30
N LEU A 187 -14.02 7.60 -8.53
CA LEU A 187 -13.95 8.63 -9.56
C LEU A 187 -14.82 9.83 -9.18
N ALA A 188 -16.08 9.61 -8.80
CA ALA A 188 -16.97 10.67 -8.33
C ALA A 188 -16.36 11.43 -7.15
N ARG A 189 -15.78 10.71 -6.19
CA ARG A 189 -15.02 11.27 -5.05
C ARG A 189 -13.86 12.15 -5.53
N ALA A 190 -13.02 11.65 -6.42
CA ALA A 190 -11.84 12.36 -6.91
C ALA A 190 -12.19 13.63 -7.70
N ALA A 191 -13.29 13.61 -8.45
CA ALA A 191 -13.77 14.76 -9.22
C ALA A 191 -14.51 15.79 -8.34
N ALA A 192 -15.37 15.33 -7.43
CA ALA A 192 -16.29 16.21 -6.71
C ALA A 192 -15.73 16.77 -5.40
N LEU A 193 -14.92 16.02 -4.64
CA LEU A 193 -14.53 16.43 -3.29
C LEU A 193 -13.49 17.56 -3.19
N PRO A 194 -12.55 17.74 -4.14
CA PRO A 194 -11.58 18.84 -4.08
C PRO A 194 -12.17 20.24 -3.95
N ARG A 195 -13.42 20.46 -4.39
CA ARG A 195 -14.11 21.76 -4.25
C ARG A 195 -14.56 22.10 -2.83
N TYR A 196 -14.66 21.13 -1.93
CA TYR A 196 -15.26 21.31 -0.60
C TYR A 196 -14.26 21.58 0.54
N ARG A 197 -12.97 21.82 0.23
CA ARG A 197 -11.91 22.20 1.21
C ARG A 197 -11.91 21.36 2.50
N LEU A 198 -12.15 20.05 2.38
CA LEU A 198 -12.25 19.15 3.53
C LEU A 198 -10.96 19.15 4.37
N THR A 199 -11.11 18.98 5.68
CA THR A 199 -9.96 18.84 6.58
C THR A 199 -9.29 17.46 6.39
N PRO A 200 -7.99 17.31 6.72
CA PRO A 200 -7.31 16.01 6.62
C PRO A 200 -8.01 14.87 7.38
N LYS A 201 -8.68 15.19 8.50
CA LYS A 201 -9.49 14.22 9.26
C LYS A 201 -10.63 13.66 8.43
N HIS A 202 -11.42 14.52 7.77
CA HIS A 202 -12.53 14.08 6.93
C HIS A 202 -12.06 13.30 5.71
N VAL A 203 -10.99 13.75 5.06
CA VAL A 203 -10.36 13.00 3.96
C VAL A 203 -9.94 11.61 4.44
N GLY A 204 -9.31 11.51 5.61
CA GLY A 204 -8.92 10.23 6.21
C GLY A 204 -10.10 9.29 6.48
N ILE A 205 -11.22 9.79 7.02
CA ILE A 205 -12.43 8.99 7.26
C ILE A 205 -13.02 8.45 5.95
N ILE A 206 -13.07 9.29 4.90
CA ILE A 206 -13.53 8.89 3.57
C ILE A 206 -12.60 7.81 2.98
N GLU A 207 -11.28 7.96 3.14
CA GLU A 207 -10.33 6.95 2.67
C GLU A 207 -10.45 5.62 3.44
N ILE A 208 -10.78 5.65 4.73
CA ILE A 208 -11.08 4.44 5.50
C ILE A 208 -12.32 3.74 4.93
N GLY A 209 -13.44 4.46 4.76
CA GLY A 209 -14.67 3.89 4.20
C GLY A 209 -14.48 3.34 2.79
N THR A 210 -13.84 4.10 1.90
CA THR A 210 -13.56 3.65 0.53
C THR A 210 -12.56 2.49 0.48
N SER A 211 -11.57 2.44 1.37
CA SER A 211 -10.68 1.27 1.46
C SER A 211 -11.41 0.01 1.90
N ALA A 212 -12.42 0.11 2.77
CA ALA A 212 -13.25 -1.02 3.16
C ALA A 212 -14.14 -1.48 2.00
N LEU A 213 -14.70 -0.56 1.22
CA LEU A 213 -15.46 -0.88 0.00
C LEU A 213 -14.61 -1.60 -1.03
N VAL A 214 -13.39 -1.12 -1.29
CA VAL A 214 -12.46 -1.78 -2.22
C VAL A 214 -12.04 -3.15 -1.70
N LEU A 215 -11.78 -3.30 -0.40
CA LEU A 215 -11.46 -4.59 0.18
C LEU A 215 -12.61 -5.59 0.00
N LEU A 216 -13.85 -5.16 0.26
CA LEU A 216 -15.02 -6.01 0.08
C LEU A 216 -15.18 -6.42 -1.39
N ALA A 217 -15.16 -5.46 -2.32
CA ALA A 217 -15.29 -5.73 -3.74
C ALA A 217 -14.16 -6.63 -4.27
N ALA A 218 -12.92 -6.43 -3.83
CA ALA A 218 -11.79 -7.26 -4.23
C ALA A 218 -11.88 -8.72 -3.73
N VAL A 219 -12.69 -8.99 -2.72
CA VAL A 219 -12.90 -10.33 -2.14
C VAL A 219 -14.14 -11.02 -2.72
N THR A 220 -15.13 -10.25 -3.19
CA THR A 220 -16.41 -10.78 -3.69
C THR A 220 -16.54 -10.78 -5.22
N ALA A 221 -15.63 -10.13 -5.92
CA ALA A 221 -15.52 -10.11 -7.39
C ALA A 221 -14.96 -11.42 -7.97
#